data_AF-I0AKV2-F1
#
_entry.id   AF-I0AKV2-F1
#
_cell.length_a   1.000
_cell.length_b   1.000
_cell.length_c   1.000
_cell.angle_alpha   90.00
_cell.angle_beta   90.00
_cell.angle_gamma   90.00
#
_symmetry.space_group_name_H-M   'P 1'
#
loop_
_entity.id
_entity.type
_entity.pdbx_description
1 polymer ?
#
loop_
_entity_poly.entity_id
_entity_poly.type
_entity_poly.pdbx_seq_one_letter_code
_entity_poly.pdbx_strand_id
1 'polypeptide(L)' 'MILQTVFQTWLPFIYLYVVGGIFFFSGMYIIIKSGSLDPKKRTHKLWIKVLFGGYFFFLFLHAFLIISALYL' A
#
# COMPACT_ATOMS: atom_id res chain seq x y z
N MET A 1 11.07 -3.65 26.31
CA MET A 1 9.70 -3.18 26.00
C MET A 1 9.65 -2.47 24.64
N ILE A 2 10.31 -1.32 24.44
CA ILE A 2 10.32 -0.59 23.14
C ILE A 2 10.85 -1.45 21.98
N LEU A 3 11.96 -2.16 22.20
CA LEU A 3 12.57 -3.02 21.17
C LEU A 3 11.59 -4.10 20.67
N GLN A 4 10.79 -4.67 21.57
CA GLN A 4 9.84 -5.73 21.24
C GLN A 4 8.69 -5.21 20.37
N THR A 5 8.17 -4.01 20.66
CA THR A 5 7.17 -3.33 19.84
C THR A 5 7.68 -3.04 18.42
N VAL A 6 8.95 -2.64 18.28
CA VAL A 6 9.56 -2.42 16.96
C VAL A 6 9.59 -3.70 16.14
N PHE A 7 10.08 -4.80 16.72
CA PHE A 7 10.23 -6.07 15.99
C PHE A 7 8.89 -6.77 15.71
N GLN A 8 7.89 -6.63 16.59
CA GLN A 8 6.61 -7.35 16.45
C GLN A 8 5.54 -6.56 15.70
N THR A 9 5.61 -5.24 15.68
CA THR A 9 4.55 -4.39 15.10
C THR A 9 5.05 -3.62 13.89
N TRP A 10 6.12 -2.85 14.05
CA TRP A 10 6.60 -1.94 13.00
C TRP A 10 7.41 -2.65 11.92
N LEU A 11 8.27 -3.60 12.27
CA LEU A 11 9.08 -4.32 11.29
C LEU A 11 8.21 -5.13 10.30
N PRO A 12 7.18 -5.90 10.74
CA PRO A 12 6.28 -6.58 9.81
C PRO A 12 5.46 -5.62 8.96
N PHE A 13 5.00 -4.50 9.54
CA PHE A 13 4.29 -3.45 8.80
C PHE A 13 5.17 -2.88 7.68
N ILE A 14 6.42 -2.50 7.99
CA ILE A 14 7.37 -1.98 7.00
C ILE A 14 7.66 -3.04 5.94
N TYR A 15 7.88 -4.31 6.33
CA TYR A 15 8.10 -5.39 5.38
C TYR A 15 6.93 -5.53 4.40
N LEU A 16 5.69 -5.57 4.91
CA LEU A 16 4.49 -5.72 4.10
C LEU A 16 4.36 -4.60 3.06
N TYR A 17 4.54 -3.34 3.46
CA TYR A 17 4.36 -2.20 2.55
C TYR A 17 5.61 -1.90 1.71
N VAL A 18 6.82 -2.22 2.15
CA VAL A 18 8.01 -2.05 1.28
C VAL A 18 8.07 -3.17 0.25
N VAL A 19 8.06 -4.42 0.70
CA VAL A 19 8.18 -5.59 -0.18
C VAL A 19 6.89 -5.77 -0.99
N GLY A 20 5.73 -5.75 -0.35
CA GLY A 20 4.45 -5.80 -1.05
C GLY A 20 4.23 -4.60 -1.95
N GLY A 21 4.72 -3.42 -1.57
CA GLY A 21 4.73 -2.22 -2.42
C GLY A 21 5.52 -2.43 -3.71
N ILE A 22 6.72 -3.01 -3.65
CA ILE A 22 7.51 -3.34 -4.86
C ILE A 22 6.68 -4.21 -5.81
N PHE A 23 6.09 -5.30 -5.32
CA PHE A 23 5.26 -6.18 -6.16
C PHE A 23 4.03 -5.45 -6.71
N PHE A 24 3.34 -4.65 -5.89
CA PHE A 24 2.17 -3.89 -6.31
C PHE A 24 2.52 -2.88 -7.40
N PHE A 25 3.57 -2.07 -7.21
CA PHE A 25 3.98 -1.06 -8.18
C PHE A 25 4.55 -1.67 -9.47
N SER A 26 5.28 -2.78 -9.38
CA SER A 26 5.70 -3.55 -10.56
C SER A 26 4.50 -4.08 -11.33
N GLY A 27 3.48 -4.62 -10.64
CA GLY A 27 2.23 -5.04 -11.25
C GLY A 27 1.49 -3.88 -11.94
N MET A 28 1.36 -2.75 -11.23
CA MET A 28 0.79 -1.52 -11.79
C MET A 28 1.52 -1.05 -13.06
N TYR A 29 2.85 -1.08 -13.05
CA TYR A 29 3.65 -0.74 -14.22
C TYR A 29 3.35 -1.67 -15.41
N ILE A 30 3.29 -2.98 -15.18
CA ILE A 30 3.01 -3.97 -16.23
C ILE A 30 1.60 -3.79 -16.81
N ILE A 31 0.56 -3.63 -15.98
CA ILE A 31 -0.81 -3.51 -16.48
C ILE A 31 -1.04 -2.19 -17.24
N ILE A 32 -0.36 -1.12 -16.85
CA ILE A 32 -0.41 0.16 -17.57
C ILE A 32 0.37 0.06 -18.88
N LYS A 33 1.57 -0.52 -18.84
CA LYS A 33 2.44 -0.66 -20.02
C LYS A 33 1.85 -1.58 -21.09
N SER A 34 1.18 -2.66 -20.68
CA SER A 34 0.48 -3.59 -21.58
C SER A 34 -0.82 -3.04 -22.17
N GLY A 35 -1.30 -1.87 -21.70
CA GLY A 35 -2.57 -1.29 -22.14
C GLY A 35 -3.80 -1.91 -21.49
N SER A 36 -3.64 -2.93 -20.63
CA SER A 36 -4.73 -3.53 -19.85
C SER A 36 -5.44 -2.45 -19.02
N LEU A 37 -4.68 -1.53 -18.45
CA LEU A 37 -5.16 -0.35 -17.75
C LEU A 37 -4.69 0.93 -18.45
N ASP A 38 -5.32 1.24 -19.59
CA ASP A 38 -5.02 2.43 -20.39
C ASP A 38 -5.35 3.77 -19.69
N PRO A 39 -4.37 4.63 -19.36
CA PRO A 39 -4.60 5.93 -18.73
C PRO A 39 -5.31 6.95 -19.63
N LYS A 40 -5.44 6.70 -20.94
CA LYS A 40 -6.20 7.54 -21.88
C LYS A 40 -7.71 7.36 -21.74
N LYS A 41 -8.17 6.21 -21.21
CA LYS A 41 -9.59 5.94 -21.00
C LYS A 41 -10.05 6.49 -19.64
N ARG A 42 -11.12 7.29 -19.64
CA ARG A 42 -11.65 7.96 -18.43
C ARG A 42 -11.97 6.98 -17.29
N THR A 43 -12.59 5.85 -17.61
CA THR A 43 -12.93 4.80 -16.62
C THR A 43 -11.68 4.14 -16.04
N HIS A 44 -10.69 3.84 -16.86
CA HIS A 44 -9.45 3.20 -16.41
C HIS A 44 -8.61 4.16 -15.55
N LYS A 45 -8.63 5.46 -15.87
CA LYS A 45 -7.99 6.49 -15.03
C LYS A 45 -8.59 6.55 -13.63
N LEU A 46 -9.90 6.29 -13.48
CA LEU A 46 -10.52 6.16 -12.16
C LEU A 46 -10.00 4.93 -11.43
N TRP A 47 -9.90 3.78 -12.11
CA TRP A 47 -9.31 2.57 -11.52
C TRP A 47 -7.84 2.73 -11.13
N ILE A 48 -7.02 3.43 -11.92
CA ILE A 48 -5.64 3.78 -11.55
C ILE A 48 -5.65 4.55 -10.22
N LYS A 49 -6.49 5.59 -10.11
CA LYS A 49 -6.62 6.37 -8.87
C LYS A 49 -7.08 5.53 -7.69
N VAL A 50 -8.05 4.62 -7.89
CA VAL A 50 -8.56 3.72 -6.84
C VAL A 50 -7.49 2.73 -6.40
N LEU A 51 -6.71 2.18 -7.32
CA LEU A 51 -5.64 1.22 -7.00
C LEU A 51 -4.50 1.88 -6.21
N PHE A 52 -3.95 2.98 -6.74
CA PHE A 52 -2.93 3.74 -6.02
C PHE A 52 -3.47 4.31 -4.70
N GLY A 53 -4.66 4.91 -4.73
CA GLY A 53 -5.30 5.48 -3.55
C GLY A 53 -5.61 4.42 -2.49
N GLY A 54 -6.09 3.26 -2.89
CA GLY A 54 -6.37 2.13 -2.00
C GLY A 54 -5.11 1.63 -1.31
N TYR A 55 -4.00 1.49 -2.03
CA TYR A 55 -2.71 1.11 -1.45
C TYR A 55 -2.30 2.06 -0.30
N PHE A 56 -2.32 3.37 -0.56
CA PHE A 56 -1.97 4.36 0.46
C PHE A 56 -3.01 4.47 1.57
N PHE A 57 -4.30 4.34 1.25
CA PHE A 57 -5.37 4.33 2.24
C PHE A 57 -5.17 3.21 3.25
N PHE A 58 -4.92 1.98 2.79
CA PHE A 58 -4.63 0.86 3.68
C PHE A 58 -3.33 1.02 4.45
N LEU A 59 -2.28 1.59 3.85
CA LEU A 59 -1.03 1.91 4.55
C LEU A 59 -1.29 2.85 5.73
N PHE A 60 -2.00 3.96 5.51
CA PHE A 60 -2.33 4.91 6.57
C PHE A 60 -3.30 4.33 7.59
N LEU A 61 -4.33 3.60 7.15
CA LEU A 61 -5.29 2.97 8.05
C LEU A 61 -4.61 1.96 8.97
N HIS A 62 -3.73 1.10 8.45
CA HIS A 62 -2.98 0.17 9.29
C HIS A 62 -2.04 0.89 10.26
N ALA A 63 -1.29 1.91 9.79
CA ALA A 63 -0.43 2.69 10.67
C ALA A 63 -1.24 3.37 11.79
N PHE A 64 -2.40 3.93 11.45
CA PHE A 64 -3.32 4.52 12.41
C PHE A 64 -3.79 3.49 13.44
N LEU A 65 -4.23 2.30 13.01
CA LEU A 65 -4.68 1.24 13.91
C LEU A 65 -3.55 0.70 14.80
N ILE A 66 -2.31 0.62 14.30
CA ILE A 66 -1.13 0.29 15.12
C ILE A 66 -0.94 1.33 16.22
N ILE A 67 -0.99 2.61 15.86
CA ILE A 67 -0.85 3.71 16.83
C ILE A 67 -1.99 3.67 17.83
N SER A 68 -3.24 3.51 17.39
CA SER A 68 -4.39 3.35 18.28
C SER A 68 -4.20 2.19 19.25
N ALA A 69 -3.78 1.02 18.78
CA ALA A 69 -3.56 -0.14 19.64
C ALA A 69 -2.40 0.03 20.64
N LEU A 70 -1.42 0.88 20.35
CA LEU A 70 -0.26 1.10 21.23
C LEU A 70 -0.48 2.18 22.29
N TYR A 71 -1.35 3.15 22.02
CA TYR A 71 -1.47 4.37 22.84
C TYR A 71 -2.89 4.69 23.32
N LEU A 72 -3.90 3.94 22.87
CA LEU A 72 -5.31 4.15 23.19
C LEU A 72 -5.89 2.87 23.81
#